data_AF-A0A960MD55-F1
#
_entry.id   AF-A0A960MD55-F1
#
_cell.length_a   1.000
_cell.length_b   1.000
_cell.length_c   1.000
_cell.angle_alpha   90.00
_cell.angle_beta   90.00
_cell.angle_gamma   90.00
#
_symmetry.space_group_name_H-M   'P 1'
#
loop_
_entity.id
_entity.type
_entity.pdbx_description
1 polymer ?
#
loop_
_entity_poly.entity_id
_entity_poly.type
_entity_poly.pdbx_seq_one_letter_code
_entity_poly.pdbx_strand_id
1 'polypeptide(L)' 'MKLGLLFSILVTASCLASPSVRAASPGKYNVLFLISDDLTSTALSCYGNAVCETPNIDSLSARGVRFTRAYCQGTYCG' A
#
# COMPACT_ATOMS: atom_id res chain seq x y z
N MET A 1 -26.71 -24.21 -43.49
CA MET A 1 -27.32 -23.31 -42.49
C MET A 1 -27.27 -23.84 -41.05
N LYS A 2 -27.15 -25.15 -40.78
CA LYS A 2 -27.12 -25.71 -39.41
C LYS A 2 -25.75 -25.68 -38.70
N LEU A 3 -24.64 -25.60 -39.44
CA LEU A 3 -23.28 -25.67 -38.88
C LEU A 3 -22.78 -24.34 -38.27
N GLY A 4 -23.19 -23.19 -38.83
CA GLY A 4 -22.82 -21.87 -38.31
C GLY A 4 -23.51 -21.52 -36.97
N LEU A 5 -24.71 -22.07 -36.74
CA LEU A 5 -25.45 -21.86 -35.48
C LEU A 5 -24.76 -22.58 -34.30
N LEU A 6 -24.21 -23.77 -34.53
CA LEU A 6 -23.48 -24.54 -33.50
C LEU A 6 -22.16 -23.86 -33.10
N PHE A 7 -21.46 -23.23 -34.05
CA PHE A 7 -20.22 -22.50 -33.76
C PHE A 7 -20.50 -21.23 -32.92
N SER A 8 -21.62 -20.54 -33.20
CA SER A 8 -22.02 -19.36 -32.42
C SER A 8 -22.44 -19.69 -30.99
N ILE A 9 -22.99 -20.88 -30.73
CA ILE A 9 -23.37 -21.34 -29.38
C ILE A 9 -22.12 -21.72 -28.57
N LEU A 10 -21.09 -22.29 -29.22
CA LEU A 10 -19.86 -22.69 -28.55
C LEU A 10 -19.05 -21.47 -28.07
N VAL A 11 -19.03 -20.40 -28.87
CA VAL A 11 -18.31 -19.16 -28.56
C VAL A 11 -18.98 -18.38 -27.41
N THR A 12 -20.31 -18.36 -27.32
CA THR A 12 -21.02 -17.71 -26.19
C THR A 12 -20.88 -18.47 -24.88
N ALA A 13 -20.82 -19.81 -24.91
CA ALA A 13 -20.63 -20.63 -23.70
C ALA A 13 -19.27 -20.38 -23.02
N SER A 14 -18.20 -20.12 -23.78
CA SER A 14 -16.87 -19.84 -23.22
C SER A 14 -16.77 -18.47 -22.53
N CYS A 15 -17.68 -17.54 -22.82
CA CYS A 15 -17.67 -16.21 -22.21
C CYS A 15 -18.36 -16.18 -20.83
N LEU A 16 -19.19 -17.20 -20.53
CA LEU A 16 -19.88 -17.35 -19.24
C LEU A 16 -19.01 -18.06 -18.18
N ALA A 17 -17.90 -18.68 -18.58
CA ALA A 17 -16.92 -19.27 -17.67
C ALA A 17 -15.88 -18.23 -17.22
N SER A 18 -16.34 -17.09 -16.69
CA SER A 18 -15.44 -16.17 -16.01
C SER A 18 -15.05 -16.78 -14.66
N PRO A 19 -13.76 -16.96 -14.34
CA PRO A 19 -13.37 -17.39 -13.00
C PRO A 19 -13.88 -16.35 -12.00
N SER A 20 -14.69 -16.79 -11.04
CA SER A 20 -15.15 -15.96 -9.95
C SER A 20 -13.94 -15.49 -9.16
N VAL A 21 -13.53 -14.23 -9.38
CA VAL A 21 -12.52 -13.56 -8.57
C VAL A 21 -13.13 -13.38 -7.19
N ARG A 22 -12.79 -14.30 -6.30
CA ARG A 22 -13.24 -14.28 -4.91
C ARG A 22 -12.61 -13.07 -4.24
N ALA A 23 -13.39 -12.00 -4.09
CA ALA A 23 -12.97 -10.83 -3.32
C ALA A 23 -12.57 -11.31 -1.92
N ALA A 24 -11.32 -11.06 -1.53
CA ALA A 24 -10.88 -11.31 -0.17
C ALA A 24 -11.78 -10.50 0.76
N SER A 25 -12.44 -11.19 1.70
CA SER A 25 -13.15 -10.52 2.79
C SER A 25 -12.19 -9.50 3.41
N PRO A 26 -12.61 -8.24 3.63
CA PRO A 26 -11.76 -7.26 4.30
C PRO A 26 -11.52 -7.76 5.72
N GLY A 27 -10.45 -8.54 5.89
CA GLY A 27 -9.99 -9.02 7.18
C GLY A 27 -9.66 -7.83 8.06
N LYS A 28 -9.70 -8.03 9.38
CA LYS A 28 -9.24 -7.01 10.32
C LYS A 28 -7.79 -6.65 10.01
N TYR A 29 -7.51 -5.36 9.84
CA TYR A 29 -6.14 -4.89 9.69
C TYR A 29 -5.38 -5.02 11.01
N ASN A 30 -4.08 -5.26 10.91
CA ASN A 30 -3.16 -5.10 12.02
C ASN A 30 -2.64 -3.67 12.05
N VAL A 31 -2.49 -3.10 13.25
CA VAL A 31 -1.91 -1.76 13.44
C VAL A 31 -0.59 -1.92 14.16
N LEU A 32 0.48 -1.36 13.58
CA LEU A 32 1.82 -1.39 14.13
C LEU A 32 2.29 0.06 14.36
N PHE A 33 2.53 0.42 15.62
CA PHE A 33 2.99 1.75 16.02
C PHE A 33 4.50 1.70 16.33
N LEU A 34 5.30 2.41 15.54
CA LEU A 34 6.75 2.55 15.73
C LEU A 34 7.06 3.92 16.30
N ILE A 35 7.90 3.96 17.32
CA ILE A 35 8.45 5.18 17.90
C ILE A 35 9.96 5.01 18.09
N SER A 36 10.71 6.08 17.86
CA SER A 36 12.14 6.17 18.16
C SER A 36 12.34 7.31 19.14
N ASP A 37 13.15 7.07 20.17
CA ASP A 37 13.57 8.11 21.10
C ASP A 37 14.56 9.07 20.41
N ASP A 38 14.52 10.35 20.78
CA ASP A 38 15.39 11.43 20.28
C ASP A 38 15.51 11.60 18.75
N LEU A 39 14.56 11.06 17.97
CA LEU A 39 14.59 11.17 16.51
C LEU A 39 14.05 12.53 16.02
N THR A 40 14.95 13.40 15.57
CA THR A 40 14.58 14.61 14.82
C THR A 40 14.23 14.29 13.36
N SER A 41 13.27 15.04 12.79
CA SER A 41 12.92 14.92 11.36
C SER A 41 14.10 15.22 10.45
N THR A 42 15.00 16.12 10.85
CA THR A 42 16.20 16.47 10.08
C THR A 42 17.23 15.36 9.98
N ALA A 43 17.09 14.26 10.72
CA ALA A 43 17.97 13.10 10.63
C ALA A 43 17.57 12.13 9.49
N LEU A 44 16.41 12.31 8.87
CA LEU A 44 15.87 11.38 7.87
C LEU A 44 16.11 11.90 6.45
N SER A 45 16.58 11.03 5.54
CA SER A 45 16.84 11.41 4.14
C SER A 45 15.58 11.88 3.42
N CYS A 46 14.43 11.23 3.66
CA CYS A 46 13.17 11.69 3.07
C CYS A 46 12.81 13.14 3.49
N TYR A 47 13.25 13.64 4.64
CA TYR A 47 13.05 15.04 5.05
C TYR A 47 14.13 16.01 4.53
N GLY A 48 15.04 15.55 3.66
CA GLY A 48 16.05 16.37 3.00
C GLY A 48 17.46 16.25 3.58
N ASN A 49 17.71 15.31 4.49
CA ASN A 49 19.08 15.04 4.95
C ASN A 49 19.90 14.41 3.81
N ALA A 50 21.07 15.00 3.50
CA ALA A 50 21.95 14.54 2.43
C ALA A 50 23.05 13.55 2.88
N VAL A 51 23.16 13.29 4.18
CA VAL A 51 24.23 12.46 4.78
C VAL A 51 23.67 11.16 5.37
N CYS A 52 22.55 11.23 6.10
CA CYS A 52 21.94 10.06 6.72
C CYS A 52 21.13 9.27 5.70
N GLU A 53 21.50 8.01 5.48
CA GLU A 53 20.76 7.11 4.60
C GLU A 53 19.68 6.35 5.36
N THR A 54 18.40 6.60 5.06
CA THR A 54 17.27 5.91 5.71
C THR A 54 16.34 5.19 4.73
N PRO A 55 16.84 4.25 3.90
CA PRO A 55 16.10 3.72 2.75
C PRO A 55 14.79 3.01 3.12
N ASN A 56 14.74 2.36 4.29
CA ASN A 56 13.52 1.68 4.76
C ASN A 56 12.43 2.67 5.18
N ILE A 57 12.81 3.77 5.84
CA ILE A 57 11.89 4.84 6.24
C ILE A 57 11.44 5.62 5.00
N ASP A 58 12.36 5.86 4.06
CA ASP A 58 12.06 6.52 2.80
C ASP A 58 11.03 5.72 1.98
N SER A 59 11.21 4.40 1.88
CA SER A 59 10.26 3.49 1.23
C SER A 59 8.88 3.48 1.92
N LEU A 60 8.85 3.57 3.26
CA LEU A 60 7.60 3.72 3.99
C LEU A 60 6.92 5.06 3.68
N SER A 61 7.70 6.14 3.64
CA SER A 61 7.20 7.49 3.33
C SER A 61 6.65 7.60 1.90
N ALA A 62 7.28 6.91 0.93
CA ALA A 62 6.89 6.93 -0.48
C ALA A 62 5.60 6.14 -0.76
N ARG A 63 5.29 5.12 0.04
CA ARG A 63 4.08 4.28 -0.09
C ARG A 63 2.94 4.72 0.84
N GLY A 64 3.16 5.74 1.65
CA GLY A 64 2.23 6.20 2.68
C GLY A 64 2.04 7.72 2.67
N VAL A 65 1.68 8.25 3.83
CA VAL A 65 1.56 9.70 4.04
C VAL A 65 2.68 10.14 4.97
N ARG A 66 3.42 11.17 4.57
CA ARG A 66 4.46 11.81 5.38
C ARG A 66 3.96 13.16 5.89
N PHE A 67 3.92 13.31 7.21
CA PHE A 67 3.55 14.57 7.85
C PHE A 67 4.76 15.51 7.95
N THR A 68 4.76 16.59 7.19
CA THR A 68 5.84 17.60 7.23
C THR A 68 5.68 18.64 8.34
N ARG A 69 4.58 18.56 9.10
CA ARG A 69 4.23 19.47 10.20
C ARG A 69 3.70 18.70 11.43
N ALA A 70 4.45 17.72 11.90
CA ALA A 70 4.19 17.00 13.15
C ALA A 70 4.97 17.65 14.29
N TYR A 71 4.31 17.93 15.42
CA TYR A 71 4.89 18.59 16.59
C TYR A 71 4.75 17.70 17.83
N CYS A 72 5.78 17.67 18.67
CA CYS A 72 5.68 17.07 19.99
C CYS A 72 5.14 18.11 20.99
N GLN A 73 4.18 17.72 21.83
CA GLN A 73 3.58 18.63 22.82
C GLN A 73 4.52 18.97 23.98
N GLY A 74 5.58 18.17 24.19
CA GLY A 74 6.62 18.42 25.18
C GLY A 74 7.97 17.92 24.67
N THR A 75 9.05 18.68 24.93
CA THR A 75 10.41 18.33 24.51
C THR A 75 11.17 17.63 25.63
N TYR A 76 10.53 16.65 26.26
CA TYR A 76 11.12 15.83 27.32
C TYR A 76 10.59 14.41 27.21
N CYS A 77 11.37 13.47 27.70
CA CYS A 77 10.96 12.09 27.86
C CYS A 77 10.44 11.94 29.30
N GLY A 78 9.21 11.44 29.47
CA GLY A 78 8.66 11.02 30.78
C GLY A 78 8.32 12.14 31.75
#